data_AF-A0AAW8CEH3-F1
#
_entry.id   AF-A0AAW8CEH3-F1
#
_cell.length_a   1.000
_cell.length_b   1.000
_cell.length_c   1.000
_cell.angle_alpha   90.00
_cell.angle_beta   90.00
_cell.angle_gamma   90.00
#
_symmetry.space_group_name_H-M   'P 1'
#
loop_
_entity.id
_entity.type
_entity.pdbx_description
1 polymer ?
#
loop_
_entity_poly.entity_id
_entity_poly.type
_entity_poly.pdbx_seq_one_letter_code
_entity_poly.pdbx_strand_id
1 'polypeptide(L)' 'MTYKTEIEELPDNRGWVGYLKNAKNITIYKTSNFCAKELAITALNSRIRMHNERYETTIKEVPQVSMFG' A
#
# COMPACT_ATOMS: atom_id res chain seq x y z
N MET A 1 10.76 -4.76 13.49
CA MET A 1 9.70 -3.72 13.62
C MET A 1 8.50 -4.21 12.84
N THR A 2 7.29 -4.19 13.42
CA THR A 2 6.09 -4.68 12.71
C THR A 2 5.53 -3.58 11.82
N TYR A 3 5.16 -3.93 10.59
CA TYR A 3 4.56 -3.02 9.62
C TYR A 3 3.16 -3.53 9.24
N LYS A 4 2.27 -2.59 8.90
CA LYS A 4 0.91 -2.86 8.45
C LYS A 4 0.66 -2.13 7.15
N THR A 5 -0.01 -2.80 6.22
CA THR A 5 -0.41 -2.23 4.93
C THR A 5 -1.94 -2.08 4.91
N GLU A 6 -2.42 -0.96 4.37
CA GLU A 6 -3.86 -0.68 4.27
C GLU A 6 -4.17 -0.04 2.92
N ILE A 7 -5.32 -0.39 2.33
CA ILE A 7 -5.86 0.24 1.13
C ILE A 7 -7.20 0.85 1.51
N GLU A 8 -7.34 2.15 1.28
CA GLU A 8 -8.54 2.93 1.61
C GLU A 8 -9.16 3.48 0.34
N GLU A 9 -10.48 3.42 0.27
CA GLU A 9 -11.27 4.12 -0.74
C GLU A 9 -11.54 5.54 -0.26
N LEU A 10 -11.19 6.53 -1.09
CA LEU A 10 -11.44 7.92 -0.79
C LEU A 10 -12.93 8.24 -0.92
N PRO A 11 -13.47 9.12 -0.04
CA PRO A 11 -14.85 9.56 -0.16
C PRO A 11 -15.10 10.21 -1.52
N ASP A 12 -16.36 10.14 -1.97
CA ASP A 12 -16.84 10.71 -3.23
C ASP A 12 -16.33 10.01 -4.51
N ASN A 13 -16.07 8.69 -4.46
CA ASN A 13 -15.52 7.90 -5.57
C ASN A 13 -14.24 8.49 -6.18
N ARG A 14 -13.47 9.23 -5.37
CA ARG A 14 -12.26 9.92 -5.86
C ARG A 14 -11.13 8.96 -6.21
N GLY A 15 -11.22 7.71 -5.75
CA GLY A 15 -10.27 6.65 -6.03
C GLY A 15 -9.80 5.93 -4.78
N TRP A 16 -8.62 5.34 -4.85
CA TRP A 16 -8.01 4.52 -3.82
C TRP A 16 -6.61 5.02 -3.47
N VAL A 17 -6.26 4.88 -2.20
CA VAL A 17 -4.93 5.19 -1.66
C VAL A 17 -4.42 4.04 -0.80
N GLY A 18 -3.13 3.77 -0.89
CA GLY A 18 -2.44 2.78 -0.07
C GLY A 18 -1.59 3.43 1.02
N TYR A 19 -1.51 2.78 2.17
CA TYR A 19 -0.73 3.21 3.33
C TYR A 19 0.20 2.10 3.81
N LEU A 20 1.42 2.49 4.14
CA LEU A 20 2.35 1.69 4.94
C LEU A 20 2.47 2.32 6.32
N LYS A 21 2.05 1.60 7.35
CA LYS A 21 2.06 2.03 8.75
C LYS A 21 3.03 1.20 9.57
N ASN A 22 3.60 1.78 10.62
CA ASN A 22 4.40 1.03 11.59
C ASN A 22 3.53 0.40 12.70
N ALA A 23 4.18 -0.27 13.66
CA ALA A 23 3.52 -0.89 14.80
C ALA A 23 2.73 0.09 15.69
N LYS A 24 3.04 1.40 15.65
CA LYS A 24 2.31 2.45 16.37
C LYS A 24 1.18 3.06 15.52
N ASN A 25 0.83 2.44 14.39
CA ASN A 25 -0.16 2.92 13.43
C ASN A 25 0.20 4.27 12.78
N ILE A 26 1.47 4.67 12.81
CA ILE A 26 1.96 5.90 12.18
C ILE A 26 2.24 5.61 10.72
N THR A 27 1.68 6.41 9.82
CA THR A 27 1.92 6.34 8.37
C THR A 27 3.35 6.71 8.05
N ILE A 28 4.10 5.76 7.51
CA ILE A 28 5.45 5.95 6.97
C ILE A 28 5.37 6.38 5.50
N TYR A 29 4.41 5.80 4.76
CA TYR A 29 4.21 6.10 3.36
C TYR A 29 2.72 6.08 3.00
N LYS A 30 2.33 7.00 2.12
CA LYS A 30 1.00 7.11 1.52
C LYS A 30 1.17 7.21 0.01
N THR A 31 0.44 6.40 -0.76
CA THR A 31 0.45 6.48 -2.22
C THR A 31 -0.32 7.71 -2.71
N SER A 32 -0.11 8.09 -3.98
CA SER A 32 -1.02 9.02 -4.68
C SER A 32 -2.44 8.46 -4.74
N ASN A 33 -3.40 9.32 -5.08
CA ASN A 33 -4.76 8.91 -5.41
C ASN A 33 -4.77 8.18 -6.77
N PHE A 34 -5.35 6.99 -6.81
CA PHE A 34 -5.51 6.19 -8.02
C PHE A 34 -6.97 5.91 -8.32
N CYS A 35 -7.34 5.95 -9.59
CA CYS A 35 -8.69 5.62 -10.03
C CYS A 35 -9.07 4.14 -9.90
N ALA A 36 -8.10 3.24 -9.65
CA ALA A 36 -8.29 1.79 -9.53
C ALA A 36 -7.58 1.25 -8.28
N LYS A 37 -8.19 0.28 -7.59
CA LYS A 37 -7.66 -0.29 -6.34
C LYS A 37 -6.36 -1.05 -6.61
N GLU A 38 -6.30 -1.74 -7.73
CA GLU A 38 -5.14 -2.48 -8.25
C GLU A 38 -3.95 -1.55 -8.47
N LEU A 39 -4.18 -0.32 -8.94
CA LEU A 39 -3.12 0.67 -9.14
C LEU A 39 -2.56 1.16 -7.81
N ALA A 40 -3.43 1.42 -6.83
CA ALA A 40 -3.01 1.77 -5.47
C ALA A 40 -2.19 0.64 -4.81
N ILE A 41 -2.63 -0.62 -4.98
CA ILE A 41 -1.91 -1.81 -4.50
C ILE A 41 -0.54 -1.93 -5.19
N THR A 42 -0.50 -1.79 -6.51
CA THR A 42 0.74 -1.89 -7.30
C THR A 42 1.75 -0.83 -6.88
N ALA A 43 1.30 0.42 -6.70
CA ALA A 43 2.14 1.52 -6.23
C ALA A 43 2.67 1.26 -4.81
N LEU A 44 1.81 0.76 -3.91
CA LEU A 44 2.21 0.44 -2.55
C LEU A 44 3.23 -0.71 -2.50
N ASN A 45 3.00 -1.79 -3.25
CA ASN A 45 3.91 -2.93 -3.31
C ASN A 45 5.28 -2.54 -3.89
N SER A 46 5.31 -1.68 -4.91
CA SER A 46 6.58 -1.13 -5.41
C SER A 46 7.37 -0.43 -4.30
N ARG A 47 6.71 0.36 -3.46
CA ARG A 47 7.37 1.01 -2.31
C ARG A 47 7.76 0.06 -1.20
N ILE A 48 6.98 -0.98 -0.95
CA ILE A 48 7.32 -2.04 0.00
C ILE A 48 8.60 -2.74 -0.43
N ARG A 49 8.73 -3.12 -1.71
CA ARG A 49 9.96 -3.75 -2.24
C ARG A 49 11.18 -2.85 -2.05
N MET A 50 11.07 -1.58 -2.45
CA MET A 50 12.17 -0.61 -2.24
C MET A 50 12.53 -0.45 -0.76
N HIS A 51 11.55 -0.49 0.15
CA HIS A 51 11.79 -0.40 1.59
C HIS A 51 12.47 -1.66 2.14
N ASN A 52 12.02 -2.84 1.68
CA ASN A 52 12.63 -4.12 2.02
C ASN A 52 14.08 -4.19 1.56
N GLU A 53 14.37 -3.80 0.31
CA GLU A 53 15.73 -3.75 -0.23
C GLU A 53 16.62 -2.74 0.50
N ARG A 54 16.10 -1.54 0.80
CA ARG A 54 16.89 -0.46 1.42
C ARG A 54 17.22 -0.69 2.89
N TYR A 55 16.32 -1.35 3.63
CA TYR A 55 16.41 -1.49 5.09
C TYR A 55 16.49 -2.94 5.56
N GLU A 56 16.69 -3.90 4.64
CA GLU A 56 16.74 -5.35 4.90
C GLU A 56 15.52 -5.82 5.73
N THR A 57 14.34 -5.33 5.36
CA THR A 57 13.07 -5.68 6.03
C THR A 57 12.27 -6.70 5.22
N THR A 58 11.29 -7.33 5.86
CA THR A 58 10.44 -8.39 5.27
C THR A 58 8.95 -8.02 5.33
N ILE A 59 8.64 -6.77 4.97
CA ILE A 59 7.25 -6.30 4.92
C ILE A 59 6.50 -7.08 3.83
N LYS A 60 5.37 -7.69 4.21
CA LYS A 60 4.52 -8.43 3.28
C LYS A 60 3.83 -7.49 2.30
N GLU A 61 3.86 -7.87 1.03
CA GLU A 61 3.11 -7.20 -0.03
C GLU A 61 1.60 -7.38 0.16
N VAL A 62 0.83 -6.42 -0.35
CA VAL A 62 -0.63 -6.51 -0.40
C VAL A 62 -1.02 -7.41 -1.59
N PRO A 63 -1.87 -8.43 -1.38
CA PRO A 63 -2.36 -9.26 -2.48
C PRO A 63 -3.04 -8.42 -3.56
N GLN A 64 -2.69 -8.65 -4.82
CA GLN A 64 -3.38 -8.03 -5.95
C GLN A 64 -4.83 -8.53 -6.01
N VAL A 65 -5.76 -7.61 -6.26
CA VAL A 65 -7.13 -7.99 -6.63
C VAL A 65 -7.07 -8.57 -8.05
N SER A 66 -7.59 -9.78 -8.25
CA SER A 66 -7.68 -10.35 -9.59
C SER A 66 -8.67 -9.53 -10.41
N MET A 67 -8.22 -8.97 -11.53
CA MET A 67 -9.07 -8.26 -12.50
C MET A 67 -9.99 -9.18 -13.32
N PHE A 68 -10.06 -10.47 -12.99
CA PHE A 68 -10.91 -11.46 -13.64
C PHE A 68 -11.85 -12.08 -12.59
N GLY A 69 -13.06 -11.55 -12.53
CA GLY A 69 -14.23 -12.15 -11.89
C GLY A 69 -15.34 -12.28 -12.92
#